data_AF-A0A2S5R201-F1
#
_entry.id   AF-A0A2S5R201-F1
#
_cell.length_a   1.000
_cell.length_b   1.000
_cell.length_c   1.000
_cell.angle_alpha   90.00
_cell.angle_beta   90.00
_cell.angle_gamma   90.00
#
_symmetry.space_group_name_H-M   'P 1'
#
loop_
_entity.id
_entity.type
_entity.pdbx_description
1 polymer ?
#
loop_
_entity_poly.entity_id
_entity_poly.type
_entity_poly.pdbx_seq_one_letter_code
_entity_poly.pdbx_strand_id
1 'polypeptide(L)' 'MEQPTPESTFVFDNTEIYMTGRKAERKLSSGKLDKLVEITPLHQSSGQWRKWVKESDLYEITKD' A
#
# COMPACT_ATOMS: atom_id res chain seq x y z
N MET A 1 -3.84 -8.88 23.10
CA MET A 1 -4.20 -8.92 21.66
C MET A 1 -3.20 -8.02 20.96
N GLU A 2 -2.09 -8.57 20.49
CA GLU A 2 -1.14 -7.82 19.65
C GLU A 2 -1.77 -7.65 18.27
N GLN A 3 -2.27 -6.45 18.00
CA GLN A 3 -2.56 -6.05 16.62
C GLN A 3 -1.22 -5.99 15.87
N PRO A 4 -1.12 -6.52 14.64
CA PRO A 4 0.10 -6.36 13.85
C PRO A 4 0.30 -4.86 13.63
N THR A 5 1.36 -4.29 14.19
CA THR A 5 1.67 -2.87 14.10
C THR A 5 1.89 -2.50 12.62
N PRO A 6 1.01 -1.69 12.00
CA PRO A 6 1.37 -1.04 10.75
C PRO A 6 2.23 0.16 11.13
N GLU A 7 3.52 -0.05 11.34
CA GLU A 7 4.44 1.02 11.76
C GLU A 7 4.53 2.15 10.71
N SER A 8 4.13 1.87 9.46
CA SER A 8 3.94 2.88 8.42
C SER A 8 2.51 2.88 7.91
N THR A 9 1.79 3.99 8.15
CA THR A 9 0.54 4.31 7.45
C THR A 9 0.89 5.13 6.22
N PHE A 10 0.19 4.87 5.12
CA PHE A 10 0.46 5.54 3.86
C PHE A 10 -0.79 6.26 3.35
N VAL A 11 -0.60 7.23 2.48
CA VAL A 11 -1.67 7.87 1.72
C VAL A 11 -1.57 7.45 0.26
N PHE A 12 -2.70 6.99 -0.27
CA PHE A 12 -2.90 6.76 -1.70
C PHE A 12 -4.15 7.50 -2.15
N ASP A 13 -4.01 8.39 -3.14
CA ASP A 13 -5.15 9.13 -3.72
C ASP A 13 -6.03 9.80 -2.65
N ASN A 14 -5.37 10.57 -1.76
CA ASN A 14 -6.00 11.27 -0.63
C ASN A 14 -6.75 10.35 0.37
N THR A 15 -6.43 9.06 0.38
CA THR A 15 -7.00 8.06 1.30
C THR A 15 -5.88 7.43 2.13
N GLU A 16 -6.06 7.38 3.44
CA GLU A 16 -5.17 6.64 4.33
C GLU A 16 -5.37 5.13 4.15
N ILE A 17 -4.27 4.43 3.88
CA ILE A 17 -4.24 3.01 3.58
C ILE A 17 -3.20 2.30 4.45
N TYR A 18 -3.35 0.98 4.56
CA TYR A 18 -2.29 0.09 5.00
C TYR A 18 -1.98 -0.93 3.91
N MET A 19 -0.72 -1.35 3.83
CA MET A 19 -0.32 -2.45 2.96
C MET A 19 -0.78 -3.78 3.59
N THR A 20 -1.36 -4.67 2.80
CA THR A 20 -1.81 -5.99 3.31
C THR A 20 -0.65 -6.99 3.49
N GLY A 21 0.56 -6.60 3.06
CA GLY A 21 1.76 -7.45 3.03
C GLY A 21 1.88 -8.28 1.76
N ARG A 22 0.85 -8.31 0.89
CA ARG A 22 0.95 -8.99 -0.40
C ARG A 22 1.70 -8.12 -1.41
N LYS A 23 2.63 -8.75 -2.13
CA LYS A 23 3.46 -8.13 -3.16
C LYS A 23 3.37 -8.94 -4.45
N ALA A 24 3.33 -8.24 -5.58
CA ALA A 24 3.35 -8.84 -6.91
C ALA A 24 4.51 -8.24 -7.70
N GLU A 25 5.31 -9.09 -8.33
CA GLU A 25 6.47 -8.67 -9.11
C GLU A 25 6.40 -9.30 -10.50
N ARG A 26 6.66 -8.51 -11.53
CA ARG A 26 6.83 -9.02 -12.90
C ARG A 26 8.10 -8.47 -13.53
N LYS A 27 8.79 -9.31 -14.30
CA LYS A 27 9.93 -8.89 -15.11
C LYS A 27 9.43 -8.37 -16.45
N LEU A 28 9.73 -7.11 -16.75
CA LEU A 28 9.41 -6.51 -18.03
C LEU A 28 10.45 -6.90 -19.09
N SER A 29 10.07 -6.85 -20.36
CA SER A 29 10.97 -7.13 -21.49
C SER A 29 12.19 -6.22 -21.54
N SER A 30 12.12 -5.05 -20.91
CA SER A 30 13.25 -4.12 -20.75
C SER A 30 14.27 -4.56 -19.69
N GLY A 31 14.06 -5.71 -19.04
CA GLY A 31 14.88 -6.20 -17.92
C GLY A 31 14.57 -5.56 -16.56
N LYS A 32 13.65 -4.58 -16.49
CA LYS A 32 13.23 -3.94 -15.24
C LYS A 32 12.23 -4.83 -14.48
N LEU A 33 12.24 -4.72 -13.15
CA LEU A 33 11.22 -5.32 -12.29
C LEU A 33 10.12 -4.29 -12.02
N ASP A 34 8.88 -4.65 -12.29
CA ASP A 34 7.68 -3.88 -11.95
C ASP A 34 7.09 -4.51 -10.69
N LYS A 35 7.01 -3.72 -9.62
CA LYS A 35 6.56 -4.17 -8.29
C LYS A 35 5.25 -3.48 -7.94
N LEU A 36 4.31 -4.27 -7.44
CA LEU A 36 3.02 -3.82 -6.93
C LEU A 36 2.83 -4.32 -5.51
N VAL A 37 2.21 -3.49 -4.69
CA VAL A 37 1.78 -3.82 -3.34
C VAL A 37 0.26 -3.76 -3.27
N GLU A 38 -0.33 -4.71 -2.54
CA GLU A 38 -1.76 -4.68 -2.26
C GLU A 38 -2.02 -3.74 -1.07
N ILE A 39 -2.90 -2.77 -1.30
CA ILE A 39 -3.30 -1.77 -0.32
C ILE A 39 -4.80 -1.86 -0.05
N THR A 40 -5.19 -1.41 1.13
CA THR A 40 -6.60 -1.31 1.55
C THR A 40 -6.77 -0.08 2.44
N PRO A 41 -7.94 0.59 2.41
CA PRO A 41 -8.21 1.70 3.30
C PRO A 41 -8.06 1.33 4.76
N LEU A 42 -7.48 2.26 5.52
CA LEU A 42 -7.40 2.17 6.97
C LEU A 42 -8.78 2.40 7.60
N HIS A 43 -9.53 3.36 7.07
CA HIS A 43 -10.83 3.75 7.59
C HIS A 43 -11.98 3.11 6.79
N GLN A 44 -12.95 2.54 7.50
CA GLN A 44 -14.15 1.92 6.89
C GLN A 44 -15.01 2.93 6.11
N SER A 45 -14.95 4.21 6.46
CA SER A 45 -15.62 5.31 5.74
C SER A 45 -15.13 5.47 4.31
N SER A 46 -13.89 5.06 4.04
CA SER A 46 -13.27 5.10 2.70
C SER A 46 -13.60 3.85 1.86
N GLY A 47 -14.40 2.93 2.41
CA GLY A 47 -14.86 1.70 1.78
C GLY A 47 -14.02 0.47 2.12
N GLN A 48 -14.48 -0.69 1.63
CA GLN A 48 -13.78 -1.98 1.75
C GLN A 48 -13.35 -2.44 0.36
N TRP A 49 -12.17 -2.01 -0.05
CA TRP A 49 -11.59 -2.39 -1.34
C TRP A 49 -10.12 -2.76 -1.17
N ARG A 50 -9.62 -3.51 -2.15
CA ARG A 50 -8.20 -3.81 -2.29
C ARG A 50 -7.74 -3.35 -3.65
N LYS A 51 -6.60 -2.67 -3.71
CA LYS A 51 -5.98 -2.23 -4.96
C LYS A 51 -4.52 -2.65 -4.99
N TRP A 52 -4.04 -2.94 -6.20
CA TRP A 52 -2.62 -3.17 -6.46
C TRP A 52 -2.04 -1.90 -7.04
N VAL A 53 -1.10 -1.29 -6.35
CA VAL A 53 -0.48 -0.02 -6.73
C VAL A 53 1.03 -0.13 -6.64
N LYS A 54 1.76 0.79 -7.28
CA LYS A 54 3.22 0.84 -7.12
C LYS A 54 3.54 1.47 -5.77
N GLU A 55 4.60 0.99 -5.13
CA GLU A 55 5.11 1.62 -3.90
C GLU A 55 5.48 3.09 -4.13
N SER A 56 5.90 3.45 -5.35
CA SER A 56 6.19 4.84 -5.75
C SER A 56 4.98 5.77 -5.75
N ASP A 57 3.76 5.23 -5.78
CA ASP A 57 2.51 6.00 -5.82
C ASP A 57 1.97 6.26 -4.40
N LEU A 58 2.65 5.77 -3.37
CA LEU A 58 2.28 5.89 -1.96
C LEU A 58 3.09 7.00 -1.29
N TYR A 59 2.43 7.75 -0.42
CA TYR A 59 3.09 8.70 0.48
C TYR A 59 3.14 8.12 1.89
N GLU A 60 4.31 8.11 2.53
CA GLU A 60 4.42 7.70 3.93
C GLU A 60 4.01 8.84 4.86
N ILE A 61 3.20 8.54 5.87
CA ILE A 61 2.79 9.50 6.89
C ILE A 61 3.83 9.51 8.01
N THR A 62 4.56 10.61 8.16
CA THR A 62 5.48 10.85 9.29
C THR A 62 4.80 11.80 10.29
N LYS A 63 4.75 11.42 11.57
CA LYS A 63 4.33 12.31 12.67
C LYS A 63 5.55 13.08 13.19
N ASP A 64 5.48 14.40 13.18
CA ASP A 64 6.39 15.31 13.89
C ASP A 64 5.93 15.48 15.35
#